data_AF-F8ABA2-F1
#
_entry.id   AF-F8ABA2-F1
#
_cell.length_a   1.000
_cell.length_b   1.000
_cell.length_c   1.000
_cell.angle_alpha   90.00
_cell.angle_beta   90.00
_cell.angle_gamma   90.00
#
_symmetry.space_group_name_H-M   'P 1'
#
loop_
_entity.id
_entity.type
_entity.pdbx_description
1 polymer ?
#
loop_
_entity_poly.entity_id
_entity_poly.type
_entity_poly.pdbx_seq_one_letter_code
_entity_poly.pdbx_strand_id
1 'polypeptide(L)'
;MPFKKASILWEELKRPIELSFIFALALCAYVFLLMLSKIDAFLTLECLYEDRCLELNPLMNWSFKISPVFFLLLKSSLVGFFGGILFLLCIRQKSKKALLGLLLVTLIYLGVVFYHILATI
;
A
#
# COMPACT_ATOMS: atom_id res chain seq x y z
N MET A 1 -8.33 25.70 -41.05
CA MET A 1 -7.35 25.32 -40.00
C MET A 1 -7.60 23.88 -39.53
N PRO A 2 -7.13 22.85 -40.27
CA PRO A 2 -7.32 21.43 -39.93
C PRO A 2 -6.50 20.98 -38.70
N PHE A 3 -5.39 21.65 -38.40
CA PHE A 3 -4.49 21.31 -37.28
C PHE A 3 -5.13 21.46 -35.89
N LYS A 4 -6.05 22.41 -35.69
CA LYS A 4 -6.76 22.58 -34.41
C LYS A 4 -7.74 21.43 -34.10
N LYS A 5 -8.33 20.82 -35.13
CA LYS A 5 -9.26 19.70 -34.95
C LYS A 5 -8.52 18.41 -34.57
N ALA A 6 -7.36 18.19 -35.17
CA ALA A 6 -6.50 17.04 -34.86
C ALA A 6 -5.94 17.09 -33.42
N SER A 7 -5.55 18.28 -32.93
CA SER A 7 -5.05 18.41 -31.55
C SER A 7 -6.12 18.16 -30.50
N ILE A 8 -7.36 18.61 -30.73
CA ILE A 8 -8.50 18.39 -29.82
C ILE A 8 -8.88 16.91 -29.78
N LEU A 9 -8.95 16.25 -30.95
CA LEU A 9 -9.25 14.83 -31.04
C LEU A 9 -8.18 13.98 -30.34
N TRP A 10 -6.91 14.39 -30.45
CA TRP A 10 -5.79 13.74 -29.77
C TRP A 10 -5.86 13.90 -28.25
N GLU A 11 -6.22 15.08 -27.73
CA GLU A 11 -6.43 15.29 -26.30
C GLU A 11 -7.62 14.49 -25.74
N GLU A 12 -8.71 14.37 -26.50
CA GLU A 12 -9.85 13.55 -26.12
C GLU A 12 -9.52 12.05 -26.10
N LEU A 13 -8.70 11.56 -27.03
CA LEU A 13 -8.28 10.16 -27.06
C LEU A 13 -7.22 9.84 -25.99
N LYS A 14 -6.37 10.80 -25.65
CA LYS A 14 -5.30 10.64 -24.64
C LYS A 14 -5.85 10.54 -23.22
N ARG A 15 -6.90 11.28 -22.89
CA ARG A 15 -7.52 11.28 -21.55
C ARG A 15 -7.98 9.90 -21.04
N PRO A 16 -8.72 9.07 -21.79
CA PRO A 16 -9.15 7.75 -21.30
C PRO A 16 -7.99 6.77 -21.13
N ILE A 17 -6.96 6.88 -21.99
CA ILE A 17 -5.76 6.03 -21.92
C ILE A 17 -4.91 6.36 -20.68
N GLU A 18 -4.72 7.64 -20.38
CA GLU A 18 -4.01 8.04 -19.15
C GLU A 18 -4.79 7.62 -17.90
N LEU A 19 -6.12 7.66 -17.95
CA LEU A 19 -6.95 7.28 -16.82
C LEU A 19 -6.90 5.77 -16.53
N SER A 20 -6.98 4.94 -17.57
CA SER A 20 -6.88 3.48 -17.44
C SER A 20 -5.49 3.08 -16.94
N PHE A 21 -4.44 3.76 -17.38
CA PHE A 21 -3.08 3.53 -16.88
C PHE A 21 -2.93 3.88 -15.39
N ILE A 22 -3.41 5.04 -14.96
CA ILE A 22 -3.37 5.45 -13.54
C ILE A 22 -4.16 4.47 -12.68
N PHE A 23 -5.33 4.04 -13.13
CA PHE A 23 -6.15 3.05 -12.44
C PHE A 23 -5.41 1.71 -12.29
N ALA A 24 -4.86 1.18 -13.38
CA ALA A 24 -4.14 -0.09 -13.37
C ALA A 24 -2.92 -0.03 -12.44
N LEU A 25 -2.13 1.04 -12.53
CA LEU A 25 -0.95 1.22 -11.68
C LEU A 25 -1.32 1.37 -10.20
N ALA A 26 -2.35 2.15 -9.88
CA ALA A 26 -2.84 2.31 -8.51
C ALA A 26 -3.36 0.98 -7.95
N LEU A 27 -4.07 0.19 -8.76
CA LEU A 27 -4.56 -1.13 -8.38
C LEU A 27 -3.40 -2.09 -8.09
N CYS A 28 -2.41 -2.16 -8.97
CA CYS A 28 -1.20 -2.96 -8.76
C CYS A 28 -0.47 -2.54 -7.48
N ALA A 29 -0.25 -1.24 -7.29
CA ALA A 29 0.43 -0.72 -6.10
C ALA A 29 -0.34 -1.05 -4.80
N TYR A 30 -1.67 -0.95 -4.84
CA TYR A 30 -2.53 -1.27 -3.70
C TYR A 30 -2.53 -2.77 -3.37
N VAL A 31 -2.70 -3.63 -4.38
CA VAL A 31 -2.64 -5.09 -4.19
C VAL A 31 -1.28 -5.52 -3.66
N PHE A 32 -0.20 -4.95 -4.21
CA PHE A 32 1.15 -5.23 -3.75
C PHE A 32 1.38 -4.77 -2.30
N LEU A 33 0.87 -3.58 -1.94
CA LEU A 33 0.90 -3.09 -0.56
C LEU A 33 0.14 -4.02 0.40
N LEU A 34 -1.03 -4.55 -0.01
CA LEU A 34 -1.77 -5.53 0.79
C LEU A 34 -0.97 -6.82 0.99
N MET A 35 -0.32 -7.33 -0.07
CA MET A 35 0.52 -8.52 0.05
C MET A 35 1.71 -8.30 0.99
N LEU A 36 2.43 -7.18 0.82
CA LEU A 36 3.54 -6.81 1.71
C LEU A 36 3.08 -6.70 3.17
N SER A 37 1.91 -6.11 3.41
CA SER A 37 1.33 -6.01 4.74
C SER A 37 1.05 -7.37 5.39
N LYS A 38 0.61 -8.37 4.61
CA LYS A 38 0.40 -9.73 5.14
C LYS A 38 1.72 -10.41 5.49
N ILE A 39 2.73 -10.27 4.64
CA ILE A 39 4.07 -10.81 4.89
C ILE A 39 4.67 -10.16 6.14
N ASP A 40 4.63 -8.83 6.22
CA ASP A 40 5.06 -8.06 7.40
C ASP A 40 4.32 -8.47 8.68
N ALA A 41 3.01 -8.69 8.60
CA ALA A 41 2.23 -9.15 9.75
C ALA A 41 2.64 -10.55 10.21
N PHE A 42 2.93 -11.47 9.28
CA PHE A 42 3.40 -12.81 9.61
C PHE A 42 4.80 -12.77 10.23
N LEU A 43 5.74 -12.03 9.64
CA LEU A 43 7.10 -11.88 10.16
C LEU A 43 7.12 -11.24 11.56
N THR A 44 6.27 -10.23 11.79
CA THR A 44 6.14 -9.64 13.14
C THR A 44 5.56 -10.63 14.15
N LEU A 45 4.61 -11.48 13.75
CA LEU A 45 4.10 -12.53 14.63
C LEU A 45 5.21 -13.51 15.02
N GLU A 46 5.97 -13.99 14.05
CA GLU A 46 7.10 -14.90 14.28
C GLU A 46 8.12 -14.28 15.25
N CYS A 47 8.50 -13.02 15.00
CA CYS A 47 9.39 -12.26 15.89
C CYS A 47 8.83 -12.06 17.32
N LEU A 48 7.50 -11.92 17.47
CA LEU A 48 6.86 -11.82 18.78
C LEU A 48 6.79 -13.18 19.49
N TYR A 49 6.62 -14.28 18.76
CA TYR A 49 6.64 -15.64 19.32
C TYR A 49 8.01 -16.05 19.86
N GLU A 50 9.08 -15.53 19.25
CA GLU A 50 10.46 -15.80 19.66
C GLU A 50 10.99 -14.76 20.67
N ASP A 51 10.13 -13.87 21.19
CA ASP A 51 10.47 -12.78 22.12
C ASP A 51 11.56 -11.81 21.61
N ARG A 52 11.94 -11.86 20.32
CA ARG A 52 13.04 -11.06 19.73
C ARG A 52 12.69 -9.59 19.52
N CYS A 53 11.39 -9.24 19.44
CA CYS A 53 10.93 -7.90 19.04
C CYS A 53 10.01 -7.21 20.04
N LEU A 54 9.94 -7.67 21.28
CA LEU A 54 9.06 -7.12 22.33
C LEU A 54 9.34 -5.64 22.67
N GLU A 55 10.59 -5.18 22.54
CA GLU A 55 11.00 -3.83 22.94
C GLU A 55 10.66 -2.74 21.90
N LEU A 56 10.53 -3.11 20.62
CA LEU A 56 10.45 -2.13 19.52
C LEU A 56 9.04 -1.58 19.27
N ASN A 57 7.98 -2.22 19.76
CA ASN A 57 6.61 -1.75 19.48
C ASN A 57 5.58 -2.14 20.56
N PRO A 58 5.40 -1.33 21.61
CA PRO A 58 4.49 -1.64 22.73
C PRO A 58 3.02 -1.77 22.30
N LEU A 59 2.60 -1.09 21.23
CA LEU A 59 1.25 -1.23 20.65
C LEU A 59 1.04 -2.63 20.08
N MET A 60 2.05 -3.17 19.38
CA MET A 60 1.99 -4.51 18.78
C MET A 60 1.95 -5.58 19.87
N ASN A 61 2.80 -5.44 20.89
CA ASN A 61 2.79 -6.34 22.05
C ASN A 61 1.43 -6.32 22.77
N TRP A 62 0.85 -5.13 23.00
CA TRP A 62 -0.49 -5.03 23.58
C TRP A 62 -1.55 -5.75 22.75
N SER A 63 -1.57 -5.54 21.43
CA SER A 63 -2.54 -6.20 20.55
C SER A 63 -2.34 -7.73 20.46
N PHE A 64 -1.10 -8.21 20.51
CA PHE A 64 -0.78 -9.64 20.55
C PHE A 64 -1.22 -10.30 21.86
N LYS A 65 -1.03 -9.62 23.01
CA LYS A 65 -1.49 -10.08 24.33
C LYS A 65 -3.00 -10.28 24.42
N ILE A 66 -3.79 -9.53 23.65
CA ILE A 66 -5.24 -9.76 23.54
C ILE A 66 -5.49 -11.04 22.75
N SER A 67 -4.97 -11.11 21.52
CA SER A 67 -5.03 -12.29 20.67
C SER A 67 -4.14 -12.10 19.42
N PRO A 68 -3.42 -13.14 18.96
CA PRO A 68 -2.71 -13.11 17.68
C PRO A 68 -3.63 -12.78 16.49
N VAL A 69 -4.89 -13.22 16.54
CA VAL A 69 -5.89 -12.91 15.51
C VAL A 69 -6.26 -11.43 15.52
N PHE A 70 -6.38 -10.83 16.71
CA PHE A 70 -6.66 -9.41 16.85
C PHE A 70 -5.51 -8.55 16.31
N PHE A 71 -4.26 -8.91 16.60
CA PHE A 71 -3.08 -8.29 16.01
C PHE A 71 -3.14 -8.31 14.47
N LEU A 72 -3.40 -9.48 13.88
CA LEU A 72 -3.50 -9.63 12.42
C LEU A 72 -4.58 -8.75 11.81
N LEU A 73 -5.76 -8.72 12.44
CA LEU A 73 -6.88 -7.89 12.00
C LEU A 73 -6.52 -6.40 12.09
N LEU A 74 -6.00 -5.95 13.22
CA LEU A 74 -5.65 -4.55 13.44
C LEU A 74 -4.59 -4.06 12.45
N LYS A 75 -3.51 -4.82 12.28
CA LYS A 75 -2.43 -4.49 11.34
C LYS A 75 -2.93 -4.48 9.89
N SER A 76 -3.76 -5.46 9.51
CA SER A 76 -4.35 -5.55 8.18
C SER A 76 -5.35 -4.42 7.90
N SER A 77 -6.17 -4.07 8.89
CA SER A 77 -7.15 -2.99 8.78
C SER A 77 -6.48 -1.64 8.62
N LEU A 78 -5.38 -1.37 9.35
CA LEU A 78 -4.65 -0.12 9.19
C LEU A 78 -4.13 0.04 7.75
N VAL A 79 -3.38 -0.94 7.25
CA VAL A 79 -2.80 -0.82 5.89
C VAL A 79 -3.88 -0.86 4.81
N GLY A 80 -4.85 -1.76 4.93
CA GLY A 80 -5.96 -1.86 3.98
C GLY A 80 -6.83 -0.61 3.95
N PHE A 81 -7.09 0.02 5.11
CA PHE A 81 -7.88 1.23 5.19
C PHE A 81 -7.13 2.45 4.62
N PHE A 82 -5.89 2.69 5.07
CA PHE A 82 -5.09 3.82 4.56
C PHE A 82 -4.74 3.66 3.07
N GLY A 83 -4.30 2.47 2.67
CA GLY A 83 -4.04 2.15 1.27
C GLY A 83 -5.30 2.24 0.40
N GLY A 84 -6.44 1.79 0.94
CA GLY A 84 -7.73 1.87 0.27
C GLY A 84 -8.22 3.31 0.09
N ILE A 85 -8.03 4.18 1.09
CA ILE A 85 -8.33 5.62 0.96
C ILE A 85 -7.45 6.25 -0.12
N LEU A 86 -6.14 5.98 -0.12
CA LEU A 86 -5.23 6.51 -1.15
C LEU A 86 -5.61 6.02 -2.55
N PHE A 87 -5.96 4.74 -2.69
CA PHE A 87 -6.47 4.16 -3.93
C PHE A 87 -7.77 4.83 -4.39
N LEU A 88 -8.74 5.00 -3.49
CA LEU A 88 -10.00 5.70 -3.80
C LEU A 88 -9.76 7.17 -4.17
N LEU A 89 -8.81 7.86 -3.53
CA LEU A 89 -8.42 9.22 -3.89
C LEU A 89 -7.75 9.27 -5.28
N CYS A 90 -6.94 8.27 -5.63
CA CYS A 90 -6.37 8.15 -6.98
C CYS A 90 -7.48 8.07 -8.03
N ILE A 91 -8.47 7.22 -7.80
CA ILE A 91 -9.56 6.98 -8.78
C ILE A 91 -10.51 8.17 -8.83
N ARG A 92 -11.00 8.61 -7.67
CA ARG A 92 -12.08 9.60 -7.58
C ARG A 92 -11.60 11.01 -7.91
N GLN A 93 -10.43 11.40 -7.40
CA GLN A 93 -9.89 12.75 -7.61
C GLN A 93 -8.88 12.81 -8.76
N LYS A 94 -8.55 11.67 -9.40
CA LYS A 94 -7.54 11.59 -10.48
C LYS A 94 -6.20 12.21 -10.07
N SER A 95 -5.90 12.14 -8.77
CA SER A 95 -4.81 12.89 -8.16
C SER A 95 -3.50 12.13 -8.33
N LYS A 96 -2.58 12.68 -9.12
CA LYS A 96 -1.21 12.16 -9.24
C LYS A 96 -0.47 12.17 -7.90
N LYS A 97 -0.82 13.09 -6.99
CA LYS A 97 -0.25 13.15 -5.63
C LYS A 97 -0.68 11.96 -4.79
N ALA A 98 -1.95 11.53 -4.90
CA ALA A 98 -2.42 10.34 -4.21
C ALA A 98 -1.71 9.07 -4.71
N LEU A 99 -1.46 8.98 -6.03
CA LEU A 99 -0.72 7.86 -6.62
C LEU A 99 0.72 7.83 -6.10
N LEU A 100 1.38 8.98 -6.06
CA LEU A 100 2.75 9.09 -5.56
C LEU A 100 2.80 8.75 -4.06
N GLY A 101 1.80 9.18 -3.28
CA GLY A 101 1.64 8.77 -1.89
C GLY A 101 1.47 7.27 -1.73
N LEU A 102 0.61 6.63 -2.54
CA LEU A 102 0.43 5.18 -2.53
C LEU A 102 1.74 4.44 -2.84
N LEU A 103 2.45 4.84 -3.91
CA LEU A 103 3.74 4.26 -4.27
C LEU A 103 4.80 4.43 -3.18
N LEU A 104 4.85 5.60 -2.54
CA LEU A 104 5.78 5.89 -1.46
C LEU A 104 5.50 5.03 -0.23
N VAL A 105 4.22 4.88 0.16
CA VAL A 105 3.82 3.96 1.23
C VAL A 105 4.20 2.52 0.90
N THR A 106 3.98 2.08 -0.35
CA THR A 106 4.39 0.76 -0.82
C THR A 106 5.90 0.54 -0.73
N LEU A 107 6.71 1.54 -1.11
CA LEU A 107 8.17 1.47 -1.01
C LEU A 107 8.66 1.42 0.45
N ILE A 108 8.04 2.20 1.34
CA ILE A 108 8.35 2.12 2.78
C ILE A 108 8.03 0.72 3.31
N TYR A 109 6.85 0.17 2.96
CA TYR A 109 6.46 -1.17 3.37
C TYR A 109 7.39 -2.26 2.85
N LEU A 110 7.89 -2.10 1.62
CA LEU A 110 8.89 -3.00 1.06
C LEU A 110 10.18 -2.97 1.88
N GLY A 111 10.64 -1.79 2.29
CA GLY A 111 11.79 -1.62 3.17
C GLY A 111 11.60 -2.27 4.54
N VAL A 112 10.42 -2.13 5.14
CA VAL A 112 10.08 -2.77 6.43
C VAL A 112 10.09 -4.29 6.32
N VAL A 113 9.47 -4.86 5.28
CA VAL A 113 9.49 -6.32 5.05
C VAL A 113 10.92 -6.80 4.84
N PHE A 114 11.71 -6.08 4.04
CA PHE A 114 13.11 -6.44 3.79
C PHE A 114 13.96 -6.41 5.07
N TYR A 115 13.74 -5.41 5.92
CA TYR A 115 14.37 -5.34 7.24
C TYR A 115 13.99 -6.55 8.12
N HIS A 116 12.72 -6.93 8.16
CA HIS A 116 12.30 -8.12 8.89
C HIS A 116 12.94 -9.40 8.35
N ILE A 117 13.00 -9.59 7.04
CA ILE A 117 13.66 -10.75 6.43
C ILE A 117 15.14 -10.80 6.84
N LEU A 118 15.85 -9.68 6.79
CA LEU A 118 17.26 -9.60 7.21
C LEU A 118 17.46 -9.82 8.71
N ALA A 119 16.49 -9.46 9.55
CA ALA A 119 16.56 -9.66 10.99
C ALA A 119 16.19 -11.10 11.40
N THR A 120 15.43 -11.82 10.58
CA THR A 120 15.01 -13.21 10.83
C THR A 120 16.07 -14.23 10.39
N ILE A 121 16.87 -13.93 9.34
CA ILE A 121 18.03 -14.74 8.88
C ILE A 121 19.21 -14.57 9.83
#